data_AF-A0A2V8TZL1-F1
#
_entry.id   AF-A0A2V8TZL1-F1
#
_cell.length_a   1.000
_cell.length_b   1.000
_cell.length_c   1.000
_cell.angle_alpha   90.00
_cell.angle_beta   90.00
_cell.angle_gamma   90.00
#
_symmetry.space_group_name_H-M   'P 1'
#
loop_
_entity.id
_entity.type
_entity.pdbx_description
1 polymer ?
#
loop_
_entity_poly.entity_id
_entity_poly.type
_entity_poly.pdbx_seq_one_letter_code
_entity_poly.pdbx_strand_id
1 'polypeptide(L)'
;MKACVRTLGHYQQMIRWTTLVCAASGACFAQDAFVARSAYESAAAKAASSLTASTKDAPRDLLTTGEKTEWNETGLYPEVMELAHRFERASRFVKVLEFGTTPEGRAMIAIVVSKDRAFTPEAAARTNKVLIMIQSGIHSAEIEGKDTVLMLVRDVTITKRFAGWLDHAI
;
A
#
# COMPACT_ATOMS: atom_id res chain seq x y z
N MET A 1 -76.10 48.45 -39.53
CA MET A 1 -76.77 48.34 -38.22
C MET A 1 -75.82 47.68 -37.23
N LYS A 2 -75.65 48.28 -36.03
CA LYS A 2 -75.19 47.72 -34.73
C LYS A 2 -73.91 46.83 -34.74
N ALA A 3 -72.75 47.26 -34.27
CA ALA A 3 -72.32 47.63 -32.90
C ALA A 3 -71.90 46.46 -31.99
N CYS A 4 -70.83 46.71 -31.22
CA CYS A 4 -70.58 46.29 -29.82
C CYS A 4 -70.08 44.83 -29.61
N VAL A 5 -68.80 44.57 -29.35
CA VAL A 5 -68.01 44.76 -28.09
C VAL A 5 -68.38 43.77 -26.97
N ARG A 6 -67.33 43.31 -26.26
CA ARG A 6 -67.22 42.58 -24.98
C ARG A 6 -67.08 41.06 -25.12
N THR A 7 -66.14 40.35 -24.49
CA THR A 7 -65.12 40.65 -23.45
C THR A 7 -64.31 39.36 -23.18
N LEU A 8 -63.23 39.47 -22.38
CA LEU A 8 -62.50 38.41 -21.65
C LEU A 8 -61.34 37.75 -22.43
N GLY A 9 -60.09 38.23 -22.42
CA GLY A 9 -59.45 39.17 -21.50
C GLY A 9 -58.84 38.53 -20.24
N HIS A 10 -59.08 37.24 -19.96
CA HIS A 10 -58.68 36.65 -18.65
C HIS A 10 -58.11 35.21 -18.71
N TYR A 11 -57.75 34.68 -19.89
CA TYR A 11 -57.26 33.30 -20.04
C TYR A 11 -55.84 33.18 -20.61
N GLN A 12 -55.01 34.23 -20.49
CA GLN A 12 -53.61 34.21 -20.95
C GLN A 12 -52.57 34.60 -19.89
N GLN A 13 -52.97 34.71 -18.61
CA GLN A 13 -52.05 35.11 -17.53
C GLN A 13 -51.82 34.03 -16.46
N MET A 14 -52.42 32.84 -16.58
CA MET A 14 -52.21 31.72 -15.64
C MET A 14 -51.39 30.55 -16.22
N ILE A 15 -50.80 30.68 -17.41
CA ILE A 15 -49.98 29.61 -18.05
C ILE A 15 -48.50 30.02 -18.17
N ARG A 16 -48.10 31.15 -17.58
CA ARG A 16 -46.70 31.62 -17.59
C ARG A 16 -45.96 31.55 -16.25
N TRP A 17 -46.64 31.19 -15.17
CA TRP A 17 -46.01 31.06 -13.84
C TRP A 17 -45.64 29.61 -13.48
N THR A 18 -46.17 28.61 -14.19
CA THR A 18 -45.90 27.20 -13.90
C THR A 18 -44.56 26.70 -14.47
N THR A 19 -43.94 27.44 -15.39
CA THR A 19 -42.66 27.08 -16.03
C THR A 19 -41.42 27.65 -15.35
N LEU A 20 -41.57 28.37 -14.24
CA LEU A 20 -40.44 29.04 -13.54
C LEU A 20 -40.13 28.48 -12.15
N VAL A 21 -40.73 27.34 -11.77
CA VAL A 21 -40.46 26.67 -10.48
C VAL A 21 -39.68 25.34 -10.63
N CYS A 22 -39.47 24.84 -11.86
CA CYS A 22 -38.78 23.56 -12.07
C CYS A 22 -37.25 23.66 -12.28
N ALA A 23 -36.66 24.86 -12.20
CA ALA A 23 -35.26 25.09 -12.54
C ALA A 23 -34.32 25.32 -11.33
N ALA A 24 -34.74 24.97 -10.11
CA ALA A 24 -33.97 25.27 -8.89
C ALA A 24 -33.74 24.07 -7.95
N SER A 25 -33.79 22.82 -8.46
CA SER A 25 -33.52 21.61 -7.66
C SER A 25 -32.37 20.77 -8.21
N GLY A 26 -31.42 21.41 -8.90
CA GLY A 26 -30.29 20.74 -9.58
C GLY A 26 -28.93 20.99 -8.95
N ALA A 27 -28.83 21.55 -7.74
CA ALA A 27 -27.59 21.48 -6.97
C ALA A 27 -27.58 20.15 -6.20
N CYS A 28 -27.45 19.05 -6.95
CA CYS A 28 -26.92 17.83 -6.37
C CYS A 28 -25.51 18.21 -5.93
N PHE A 29 -25.30 18.41 -4.63
CA PHE A 29 -23.96 18.29 -4.07
C PHE A 29 -23.53 16.88 -4.47
N ALA A 30 -22.79 16.77 -5.57
CA ALA A 30 -21.98 15.60 -5.80
C ALA A 30 -21.13 15.51 -4.54
N GLN A 31 -21.48 14.57 -3.67
CA GLN A 31 -20.55 14.15 -2.64
C GLN A 31 -19.30 13.77 -3.44
N ASP A 32 -18.17 14.43 -3.17
CA ASP A 32 -16.89 13.90 -3.62
C ASP A 32 -16.96 12.42 -3.27
N ALA A 33 -16.84 11.57 -4.29
CA ALA A 33 -16.87 10.13 -4.06
C ALA A 33 -15.92 9.89 -2.90
N PHE A 34 -16.42 9.31 -1.81
CA PHE A 34 -15.56 8.90 -0.71
C PHE A 34 -14.60 7.87 -1.30
N VAL A 35 -13.47 8.37 -1.82
CA VAL A 35 -12.35 7.56 -2.21
C VAL A 35 -12.02 6.81 -0.94
N ALA A 36 -12.07 5.48 -1.00
CA ALA A 36 -11.67 4.65 0.13
C ALA A 36 -10.31 5.19 0.61
N ARG A 37 -10.13 5.39 1.92
CA ARG A 37 -8.86 5.93 2.44
C ARG A 37 -7.65 5.09 1.98
N SER A 38 -7.86 3.86 1.54
CA SER A 38 -6.86 2.99 0.90
C SER A 38 -6.33 3.51 -0.45
N ALA A 39 -7.04 4.40 -1.14
CA ALA A 39 -6.59 5.04 -2.38
C ALA A 39 -5.96 6.43 -2.15
N TYR A 40 -5.74 6.81 -0.87
CA TYR A 40 -4.89 7.96 -0.57
C TYR A 40 -3.42 7.60 -0.81
N GLU A 41 -2.86 8.15 -1.88
CA GLU A 41 -1.44 8.07 -2.18
C GLU A 41 -0.77 9.41 -1.87
N SER A 42 0.18 9.40 -0.91
CA SER A 42 0.91 10.60 -0.53
C SER A 42 1.81 11.12 -1.67
N ALA A 43 2.19 12.40 -1.62
CA ALA A 43 3.12 12.95 -2.61
C ALA A 43 4.46 12.19 -2.64
N ALA A 44 4.92 11.68 -1.49
CA ALA A 44 6.13 10.87 -1.40
C ALA A 44 5.96 9.49 -2.06
N ALA A 45 4.79 8.86 -1.90
CA ALA A 45 4.49 7.59 -2.57
C ALA A 45 4.42 7.76 -4.10
N LYS A 46 3.77 8.84 -4.58
CA LYS A 46 3.74 9.18 -6.02
C LYS A 46 5.12 9.47 -6.59
N ALA A 47 6.03 10.03 -5.79
CA ALA A 47 7.39 10.32 -6.18
C ALA A 47 8.35 9.12 -6.02
N ALA A 48 7.88 8.01 -5.46
CA ALA A 48 8.71 6.83 -5.24
C ALA A 48 9.20 6.26 -6.58
N SER A 49 10.49 5.91 -6.64
CA SER A 49 11.05 5.24 -7.80
C SER A 49 10.37 3.89 -8.03
N SER A 50 10.22 3.50 -9.30
CA SER A 50 9.60 2.23 -9.66
C SER A 50 10.26 1.03 -8.96
N LEU A 51 9.43 0.10 -8.47
CA LEU A 51 9.81 -1.22 -7.98
C LEU A 51 10.71 -1.98 -8.98
N THR A 52 10.56 -1.69 -10.29
CA THR A 52 11.37 -2.28 -11.36
C THR A 52 12.87 -2.08 -11.17
N ALA A 53 13.31 -0.94 -10.60
CA ALA A 53 14.73 -0.70 -10.36
C ALA A 53 15.31 -1.67 -9.31
N SER A 54 14.55 -1.94 -8.24
CA SER A 54 14.91 -2.91 -7.22
C SER A 54 15.03 -4.32 -7.82
N THR A 55 14.04 -4.75 -8.59
CA THR A 55 14.03 -6.06 -9.26
C THR A 55 15.18 -6.22 -10.26
N LYS A 56 15.53 -5.17 -11.00
CA LYS A 56 16.60 -5.20 -12.00
C LYS A 56 17.99 -5.40 -11.37
N ASP A 57 18.24 -4.77 -10.23
CA ASP A 57 19.55 -4.80 -9.56
C ASP A 57 19.74 -6.06 -8.68
N ALA A 58 18.68 -6.85 -8.50
CA ALA A 58 18.66 -7.99 -7.61
C ALA A 58 19.18 -9.30 -8.26
N PRO A 59 19.92 -10.15 -7.50
CA PRO A 59 20.21 -11.50 -7.93
C PRO A 59 18.92 -12.30 -8.18
N ARG A 60 18.86 -13.04 -9.29
CA ARG A 60 17.64 -13.72 -9.75
C ARG A 60 17.08 -14.74 -8.76
N ASP A 61 17.95 -15.39 -7.99
CA ASP A 61 17.61 -16.39 -6.98
C ASP A 61 17.05 -15.77 -5.68
N LEU A 62 17.14 -14.44 -5.57
CA LEU A 62 16.66 -13.61 -4.46
C LEU A 62 15.45 -12.74 -4.82
N LEU A 63 14.82 -13.01 -5.97
CA LEU A 63 13.55 -12.42 -6.36
C LEU A 63 12.37 -13.16 -5.72
N THR A 64 11.34 -12.41 -5.34
CA THR A 64 10.05 -12.99 -4.95
C THR A 64 9.36 -13.67 -6.14
N THR A 65 8.35 -14.50 -5.88
CA THR A 65 7.53 -15.11 -6.94
C THR A 65 6.83 -14.04 -7.76
N GLY A 66 6.28 -13.00 -7.12
CA GLY A 66 5.70 -11.86 -7.82
C GLY A 66 6.69 -11.17 -8.75
N GLU A 67 7.92 -10.91 -8.30
CA GLU A 67 8.95 -10.34 -9.19
C GLU A 67 9.30 -11.23 -10.37
N LYS A 68 9.36 -12.56 -10.17
CA LYS A 68 9.69 -13.53 -11.23
C LYS A 68 8.61 -13.66 -12.29
N THR A 69 7.35 -13.46 -11.91
CA THR A 69 6.18 -13.67 -12.77
C THR A 69 5.57 -12.36 -13.26
N GLU A 70 6.31 -11.24 -13.15
CA GLU A 70 5.82 -9.91 -13.52
C GLU A 70 4.51 -9.55 -12.80
N TRP A 71 4.42 -9.95 -11.53
CA TRP A 71 3.31 -9.71 -10.61
C TRP A 71 2.02 -10.44 -10.95
N ASN A 72 2.08 -11.48 -11.80
CA ASN A 72 0.92 -12.31 -12.14
C ASN A 72 0.62 -13.40 -11.10
N GLU A 73 1.57 -13.71 -10.21
CA GLU A 73 1.42 -14.75 -9.19
C GLU A 73 1.87 -14.26 -7.80
N THR A 74 1.30 -14.86 -6.75
CA THR A 74 1.70 -14.62 -5.36
C THR A 74 2.47 -15.82 -4.82
N GLY A 75 3.64 -15.55 -4.25
CA GLY A 75 4.46 -16.61 -3.63
C GLY A 75 3.81 -17.19 -2.37
N LEU A 76 3.84 -18.51 -2.26
CA LEU A 76 3.29 -19.27 -1.15
C LEU A 76 4.19 -19.17 0.10
N TYR A 77 3.63 -19.55 1.25
CA TYR A 77 4.35 -19.55 2.53
C TYR A 77 5.73 -20.24 2.48
N PRO A 78 5.90 -21.46 1.92
CA PRO A 78 7.21 -22.11 1.89
C PRO A 78 8.26 -21.34 1.08
N GLU A 79 7.84 -20.66 0.00
CA GLU A 79 8.74 -19.86 -0.83
C GLU A 79 9.24 -18.62 -0.08
N VAL A 80 8.38 -18.03 0.75
CA VAL A 80 8.71 -16.87 1.59
C VAL A 80 9.68 -17.27 2.69
N MET A 81 9.44 -18.41 3.35
CA MET A 81 10.32 -18.95 4.38
C MET A 81 11.70 -19.25 3.80
N GLU A 82 11.76 -19.92 2.64
CA GLU A 82 13.02 -20.22 1.98
C GLU A 82 13.74 -18.93 1.55
N LEU A 83 13.04 -17.93 1.02
CA LEU A 83 13.64 -16.66 0.63
C LEU A 83 14.20 -15.90 1.84
N ALA A 84 13.50 -15.88 2.97
CA ALA A 84 14.01 -15.30 4.21
C ALA A 84 15.34 -15.94 4.65
N HIS A 85 15.42 -17.27 4.61
CA HIS A 85 16.67 -17.98 4.93
C HIS A 85 17.75 -17.79 3.86
N ARG A 86 17.41 -17.56 2.59
CA ARG A 86 18.39 -17.14 1.58
C ARG A 86 18.98 -15.78 1.91
N PHE A 87 18.18 -14.83 2.38
CA PHE A 87 18.70 -13.53 2.82
C PHE A 87 19.66 -13.66 4.01
N GLU A 88 19.32 -14.50 5.00
CA GLU A 88 20.21 -14.81 6.14
C GLU A 88 21.53 -15.43 5.68
N ARG A 89 21.51 -16.34 4.69
CA ARG A 89 22.74 -16.93 4.12
C ARG A 89 23.54 -15.92 3.30
N ALA A 90 22.88 -15.01 2.59
CA ALA A 90 23.50 -14.04 1.70
C ALA A 90 24.07 -12.82 2.44
N SER A 91 23.57 -12.49 3.62
CA SER A 91 23.99 -11.29 4.36
C SER A 91 24.18 -11.54 5.85
N ARG A 92 25.39 -11.23 6.33
CA ARG A 92 25.74 -11.25 7.77
C ARG A 92 24.93 -10.27 8.63
N PHE A 93 24.18 -9.37 8.01
CA PHE A 93 23.33 -8.38 8.68
C PHE A 93 21.90 -8.88 8.89
N VAL A 94 21.56 -10.06 8.39
CA VAL A 94 20.22 -10.64 8.50
C VAL A 94 20.24 -11.82 9.46
N LYS A 95 19.22 -11.91 10.31
CA LYS A 95 18.95 -13.08 11.16
C LYS A 95 17.48 -13.43 11.06
N VAL A 96 17.16 -14.70 10.80
CA VAL A 96 15.79 -15.20 10.86
C VAL A 96 15.56 -15.82 12.23
N LEU A 97 14.50 -15.39 12.90
CA LEU A 97 14.10 -15.87 14.22
C LEU A 97 12.69 -16.43 14.13
N GLU A 98 12.44 -17.59 14.71
CA GLU A 98 11.07 -18.06 14.95
C GLU A 98 10.56 -17.44 16.26
N PHE A 99 9.38 -16.83 16.23
CA PHE A 99 8.78 -16.19 17.42
C PHE A 99 7.48 -16.85 17.88
N GLY A 100 6.98 -17.84 17.13
CA GLY A 100 5.79 -18.58 17.51
C GLY A 100 5.27 -19.49 16.41
N THR A 101 4.09 -20.03 16.63
CA THR A 101 3.43 -20.98 15.72
C THR A 101 1.97 -20.56 15.51
N THR A 102 1.48 -20.64 14.28
CA THR A 102 0.07 -20.35 13.96
C THR A 102 -0.85 -21.46 14.48
N PRO A 103 -2.17 -21.23 14.57
CA PRO A 103 -3.14 -22.28 14.91
C PRO A 103 -3.13 -23.48 13.96
N GLU A 104 -2.70 -23.28 12.72
CA GLU A 104 -2.53 -24.34 11.71
C GLU A 104 -1.18 -25.07 11.81
N GLY A 105 -0.37 -24.78 12.84
CA GLY A 105 0.92 -25.43 13.06
C GLY A 105 2.06 -24.90 12.19
N ARG A 106 1.94 -23.70 11.60
CA ARG A 106 3.00 -23.10 10.78
C ARG A 106 3.92 -22.22 11.62
N ALA A 107 5.23 -22.29 11.42
CA ALA A 107 6.18 -21.42 12.10
C ALA A 107 5.96 -19.94 11.68
N MET A 108 6.01 -19.03 12.64
CA MET A 108 6.01 -17.60 12.42
C MET A 108 7.42 -17.06 12.61
N ILE A 109 7.91 -16.32 11.62
CA ILE A 109 9.28 -15.79 11.63
C ILE A 109 9.32 -14.26 11.67
N ALA A 110 10.38 -13.75 12.28
CA ALA A 110 10.83 -12.38 12.15
C ALA A 110 12.19 -12.36 11.44
N ILE A 111 12.38 -11.39 10.54
CA ILE A 111 13.67 -11.11 9.91
C ILE A 111 14.26 -9.88 10.61
N VAL A 112 15.32 -10.08 11.38
CA VAL A 112 16.03 -8.97 12.05
C VAL A 112 17.15 -8.50 11.13
N VAL A 113 17.19 -7.20 10.83
CA VAL A 113 18.21 -6.58 10.00
C VAL A 113 19.04 -5.63 10.84
N SER A 114 20.33 -5.92 11.03
CA SER A 114 21.19 -5.08 11.88
C SER A 114 22.64 -5.07 11.38
N LYS A 115 23.17 -3.87 11.13
CA LYS A 115 24.60 -3.67 10.77
C LYS A 115 25.54 -4.10 11.90
N ASP A 116 25.13 -3.87 13.15
CA ASP A 116 25.89 -4.24 14.35
C ASP A 116 25.67 -5.70 14.77
N ARG A 117 24.86 -6.45 14.02
CA ARG A 117 24.43 -7.82 14.35
C ARG A 117 23.78 -7.93 15.72
N ALA A 118 23.05 -6.89 16.10
CA ALA A 118 22.33 -6.81 17.35
C ALA A 118 20.99 -7.58 17.24
N PHE A 119 21.07 -8.91 17.21
CA PHE A 119 19.94 -9.81 16.94
C PHE A 119 19.15 -10.25 18.19
N THR A 120 19.51 -9.76 19.38
CA THR A 120 18.75 -9.98 20.61
C THR A 120 18.28 -8.63 21.16
N PRO A 121 17.18 -8.60 21.95
CA PRO A 121 16.71 -7.37 22.57
C PRO A 121 17.79 -6.62 23.35
N GLU A 122 18.60 -7.34 24.12
CA GLU A 122 19.68 -6.75 24.93
C GLU A 122 20.80 -6.18 24.05
N ALA A 123 21.13 -6.85 22.94
CA ALA A 123 22.11 -6.36 21.99
C ALA A 123 21.58 -5.11 21.27
N ALA A 124 20.32 -5.11 20.86
CA ALA A 124 19.68 -4.00 20.16
C ALA A 124 19.60 -2.76 21.05
N ALA A 125 19.22 -2.92 22.32
CA ALA A 125 19.18 -1.84 23.31
C ALA A 125 20.55 -1.16 23.52
N ARG A 126 21.66 -1.91 23.40
CA ARG A 126 23.03 -1.35 23.53
C ARG A 126 23.48 -0.51 22.34
N THR A 127 22.80 -0.59 21.20
CA THR A 127 23.19 0.17 19.99
C THR A 127 22.75 1.64 20.03
N ASN A 128 21.78 1.99 20.88
CA ASN A 128 21.09 3.29 20.88
C ASN A 128 20.46 3.67 19.52
N LYS A 129 20.26 2.69 18.61
CA LYS A 129 19.54 2.89 17.35
C LYS A 129 18.04 2.79 17.55
N VAL A 130 17.29 3.40 16.63
CA VAL A 130 15.83 3.26 16.59
C VAL A 130 15.50 1.82 16.17
N LEU A 131 14.55 1.19 16.87
CA LEU A 131 14.00 -0.10 16.45
C LEU A 131 12.76 0.15 15.60
N ILE A 132 12.76 -0.32 14.36
CA ILE A 132 11.65 -0.18 13.42
C ILE A 132 11.03 -1.55 13.19
N MET A 133 9.77 -1.70 13.58
CA MET A 133 9.01 -2.91 13.27
C MET A 133 8.15 -2.69 12.02
N ILE A 134 8.35 -3.54 11.02
CA ILE A 134 7.53 -3.57 9.81
C ILE A 134 6.80 -4.90 9.79
N GLN A 135 5.47 -4.83 9.71
CA GLN A 135 4.60 -5.99 9.58
C GLN A 135 3.72 -5.82 8.35
N SER A 136 3.68 -6.85 7.51
CA SER A 136 2.95 -6.84 6.24
C SER A 136 2.20 -8.16 6.03
N GLY A 137 1.15 -8.14 5.20
CA GLY A 137 0.38 -9.34 4.87
C GLY A 137 -0.47 -9.87 6.03
N ILE A 138 -0.92 -9.00 6.93
CA ILE A 138 -1.85 -9.37 8.01
C ILE A 138 -3.25 -9.71 7.48
N HIS A 139 -3.61 -9.14 6.32
CA HIS A 139 -4.78 -9.51 5.55
C HIS A 139 -4.31 -10.27 4.31
N SER A 140 -4.77 -11.51 4.16
CA SER A 140 -4.38 -12.35 3.03
C SER A 140 -4.88 -11.84 1.67
N ALA A 141 -5.86 -10.93 1.66
CA ALA A 141 -6.37 -10.29 0.44
C ALA A 141 -5.53 -9.08 -0.01
N GLU A 142 -4.66 -8.56 0.84
CA GLU A 142 -3.78 -7.40 0.61
C GLU A 142 -2.31 -7.87 0.72
N ILE A 143 -1.99 -8.92 -0.04
CA ILE A 143 -0.81 -9.74 0.20
C ILE A 143 0.47 -9.15 -0.40
N GLU A 144 0.37 -8.18 -1.30
CA GLU A 144 1.48 -7.54 -2.00
C GLU A 144 2.47 -6.87 -1.04
N GLY A 145 2.00 -6.41 0.13
CA GLY A 145 2.86 -5.86 1.18
C GLY A 145 3.95 -6.84 1.65
N LYS A 146 3.70 -8.16 1.59
CA LYS A 146 4.70 -9.18 1.92
C LYS A 146 5.92 -9.08 1.01
N ASP A 147 5.69 -8.95 -0.29
CA ASP A 147 6.75 -8.97 -1.28
C ASP A 147 7.55 -7.65 -1.23
N THR A 148 6.90 -6.51 -0.97
CA THR A 148 7.61 -5.22 -0.81
C THR A 148 8.54 -5.20 0.40
N VAL A 149 8.15 -5.83 1.51
CA VAL A 149 9.04 -5.95 2.69
C VAL A 149 10.23 -6.88 2.41
N LEU A 150 10.01 -7.99 1.69
CA LEU A 150 11.10 -8.88 1.27
C LEU A 150 12.08 -8.16 0.32
N MET A 151 11.57 -7.35 -0.61
CA MET A 151 12.39 -6.49 -1.47
C MET A 151 13.18 -5.48 -0.64
N LEU A 152 12.57 -4.85 0.37
CA LEU A 152 13.27 -3.90 1.24
C LEU A 152 14.43 -4.55 1.99
N VAL A 153 14.23 -5.75 2.56
CA VAL A 153 15.31 -6.50 3.24
C VAL A 153 16.47 -6.72 2.28
N ARG A 154 16.20 -7.21 1.07
CA ARG A 154 17.22 -7.40 0.03
C ARG A 154 17.92 -6.10 -0.33
N ASP A 155 17.17 -5.01 -0.49
CA ASP A 155 17.71 -3.73 -0.93
C ASP A 155 18.60 -3.06 0.11
N VAL A 156 18.28 -3.23 1.38
CA VAL A 156 19.10 -2.73 2.48
C VAL A 156 20.36 -3.58 2.65
N THR A 157 20.27 -4.91 2.51
CA THR A 157 21.29 -5.84 3.02
C THR A 157 22.17 -6.50 1.95
N ILE A 158 21.70 -6.58 0.71
CA ILE A 158 22.33 -7.34 -0.38
C ILE A 158 22.70 -6.39 -1.53
N THR A 159 21.73 -5.71 -2.14
CA THR A 159 22.02 -4.72 -3.20
C THR A 159 22.57 -3.42 -2.63
N LYS A 160 22.39 -3.20 -1.32
CA LYS A 160 22.91 -2.06 -0.55
C LYS A 160 22.39 -0.70 -1.02
N ARG A 161 21.29 -0.67 -1.77
CA ARG A 161 20.60 0.54 -2.21
C ARG A 161 20.29 1.48 -1.03
N PHE A 162 19.94 0.89 0.11
CA PHE A 162 19.56 1.62 1.33
C PHE A 162 20.42 1.25 2.55
N ALA A 163 21.65 0.76 2.35
CA ALA A 163 22.49 0.27 3.44
C ALA A 163 22.79 1.33 4.53
N GLY A 164 22.80 2.61 4.16
CA GLY A 164 23.01 3.72 5.11
C GLY A 164 21.90 3.86 6.16
N TRP A 165 20.71 3.30 5.94
CA TRP A 165 19.64 3.31 6.94
C TRP A 165 20.02 2.52 8.20
N LEU A 166 20.83 1.47 8.04
CA LEU A 166 21.30 0.65 9.16
C LEU A 166 22.34 1.35 10.05
N ASP A 167 22.77 2.56 9.71
CA ASP A 167 23.56 3.41 10.60
C ASP A 167 22.70 4.05 11.70
N HIS A 168 21.39 4.10 11.51
CA HIS A 168 20.46 4.80 12.41
C HIS A 168 19.36 3.89 12.97
N ALA A 169 19.09 2.76 12.31
CA ALA A 169 18.00 1.86 12.68
C ALA A 169 18.40 0.39 12.68
N ILE A 170 17.62 -0.39 13.41
CA ILE A 170 17.50 -1.86 13.36
C ILE A 170 16.08 -2.19 12.95
#